data_AF-A0AAU3QZX6-F1
#
_entry.id   AF-A0AAU3QZX6-F1
#
_cell.length_a   1.000
_cell.length_b   1.000
_cell.length_c   1.000
_cell.angle_alpha   90.00
_cell.angle_beta   90.00
_cell.angle_gamma   90.00
#
_symmetry.space_group_name_H-M   'P 1'
#
loop_
_entity.id
_entity.type
_entity.pdbx_description
1 polymer ?
#
loop_
_entity_poly.entity_id
_entity_poly.type
_entity_poly.pdbx_seq_one_letter_code
_entity_poly.pdbx_strand_id
1 'polypeptide(L)'
;MELTNPLNLNLIDATGYTTGGNWDFYDQAHIDEIAASMRRNGWQGAPLVALPDYAVSYTGTHRLRAAESAELETVPAVNLADIFTACELDLTEICDEHDLGMLSDRAEIITYLPEDIRIAYTLNDIED
;
A
#
# COMPACT_ATOMS: atom_id res chain seq x y z
N MET A 1 -1.56 16.76 5.87
CA MET A 1 -2.89 16.30 5.42
C MET A 1 -3.19 15.04 6.18
N GLU A 2 -4.27 15.07 6.97
CA GLU A 2 -4.74 13.92 7.75
C GLU A 2 -4.94 12.67 6.87
N LEU A 3 -5.05 11.50 7.48
CA LEU A 3 -5.32 10.25 6.77
C LEU A 3 -6.51 10.40 5.82
N THR A 4 -6.27 10.18 4.53
CA THR A 4 -7.32 10.24 3.49
C THR A 4 -7.63 8.82 3.06
N ASN A 5 -8.83 8.32 3.32
CA ASN A 5 -9.27 7.00 2.83
C ASN A 5 -10.36 7.19 1.75
N PRO A 6 -9.99 7.27 0.46
CA PRO A 6 -10.88 7.69 -0.63
C PRO A 6 -12.20 6.93 -0.70
N LEU A 7 -12.15 5.60 -0.49
CA LEU A 7 -13.31 4.72 -0.56
C LEU A 7 -13.96 4.47 0.81
N ASN A 8 -13.47 5.12 1.88
CA ASN A 8 -13.94 4.93 3.25
C ASN A 8 -13.98 3.46 3.69
N LEU A 9 -13.00 2.68 3.25
CA LEU A 9 -12.86 1.24 3.57
C LEU A 9 -12.43 1.03 5.03
N ASN A 10 -12.57 -0.20 5.52
CA ASN A 10 -12.05 -0.54 6.84
C ASN A 10 -10.52 -0.44 6.84
N LEU A 11 -9.99 0.21 7.87
CA LEU A 11 -8.54 0.28 8.09
C LEU A 11 -8.07 -0.96 8.83
N ILE A 12 -6.94 -1.49 8.39
CA ILE A 12 -6.18 -2.53 9.08
C ILE A 12 -4.83 -1.95 9.54
N ASP A 13 -4.22 -2.62 10.50
CA ASP A 13 -2.87 -2.29 10.96
C ASP A 13 -1.84 -3.12 10.18
N ALA A 14 -1.02 -2.43 9.39
CA ALA A 14 0.08 -2.99 8.61
C ALA A 14 1.44 -2.82 9.29
N THR A 15 1.48 -2.58 10.59
CA THR A 15 2.73 -2.53 11.35
C THR A 15 3.51 -3.84 11.16
N GLY A 16 4.78 -3.71 10.75
CA GLY A 16 5.66 -4.85 10.47
C GLY A 16 5.51 -5.47 9.07
N TYR A 17 4.66 -4.91 8.19
CA TYR A 17 4.52 -5.41 6.83
C TYR A 17 5.74 -5.07 5.97
N THR A 18 5.89 -5.82 4.88
CA THR A 18 6.95 -5.65 3.85
C THR A 18 6.34 -5.36 2.49
N THR A 19 7.09 -4.77 1.56
CA THR A 19 6.67 -4.72 0.14
C THR A 19 7.26 -5.86 -0.69
N GLY A 20 7.97 -6.81 -0.08
CA GLY A 20 8.55 -7.97 -0.76
C GLY A 20 9.75 -7.68 -1.69
N GLY A 21 10.03 -6.41 -2.00
CA GLY A 21 11.17 -5.99 -2.84
C GLY A 21 12.51 -5.93 -2.08
N ASN A 22 13.60 -5.80 -2.83
CA ASN A 22 14.95 -5.61 -2.26
C ASN A 22 15.02 -4.27 -1.51
N TRP A 23 15.08 -4.36 -0.19
CA TRP A 23 15.13 -3.22 0.72
C TRP A 23 16.45 -2.44 0.72
N ASP A 24 17.41 -2.84 -0.11
CA ASP A 24 18.83 -2.49 0.03
C ASP A 24 19.27 -1.25 -0.78
N PHE A 25 18.37 -0.58 -1.49
CA PHE A 25 18.73 0.53 -2.41
C PHE A 25 17.92 1.82 -2.23
N TYR A 26 17.43 2.11 -1.03
CA TYR A 26 16.62 3.30 -0.82
C TYR A 26 17.41 4.50 -0.30
N ASP A 27 17.02 5.68 -0.77
CA ASP A 27 17.56 6.96 -0.32
C ASP A 27 17.20 7.20 1.16
N GLN A 28 18.17 6.92 2.03
CA GLN A 28 18.00 7.09 3.47
C GLN A 28 17.63 8.53 3.85
N ALA A 29 18.13 9.54 3.12
CA ALA A 29 17.78 10.93 3.39
C ALA A 29 16.28 11.17 3.16
N HIS A 30 15.73 10.60 2.08
CA HIS A 30 14.30 10.68 1.80
C HIS A 30 13.45 9.97 2.87
N ILE A 31 13.88 8.79 3.32
CA ILE A 31 13.21 8.08 4.43
C ILE A 31 13.23 8.92 5.72
N ASP A 32 14.37 9.51 6.05
CA ASP A 32 14.53 10.32 7.26
C ASP A 32 13.64 11.58 7.24
N GLU A 33 13.48 12.21 6.08
CA GLU A 33 12.56 13.33 5.88
C GLU A 33 11.10 12.94 6.14
N ILE A 34 10.66 11.81 5.58
CA ILE A 34 9.31 11.27 5.81
C ILE A 34 9.14 10.92 7.29
N ALA A 35 10.12 10.24 7.89
CA ALA A 35 10.08 9.83 9.29
C ALA A 35 9.99 11.06 10.23
N ALA A 36 10.76 12.12 9.96
CA ALA A 36 10.69 13.36 10.73
C ALA A 36 9.31 14.02 10.62
N SER A 37 8.65 13.94 9.48
CA SER A 37 7.27 14.38 9.33
C SER A 37 6.30 13.50 10.14
N MET A 38 6.43 12.18 10.05
CA MET A 38 5.60 11.22 10.77
C MET A 38 5.70 11.35 12.29
N ARG A 39 6.91 11.57 12.84
CA ARG A 39 7.07 11.81 14.29
C ARG A 39 6.30 13.03 14.78
N ARG A 40 6.13 14.06 13.95
CA ARG A 40 5.42 15.29 14.31
C ARG A 40 3.92 15.20 14.08
N ASN A 41 3.50 14.50 13.04
CA ASN A 41 2.13 14.58 12.52
C ASN A 41 1.39 13.23 12.49
N GLY A 42 2.03 12.14 12.93
CA GLY A 42 1.56 10.78 12.69
C GLY A 42 1.55 10.44 11.20
N TRP A 43 0.77 9.43 10.83
CA TRP A 43 0.54 9.11 9.42
C TRP A 43 -0.22 10.23 8.71
N GLN A 44 0.18 10.54 7.49
CA GLN A 44 -0.43 11.57 6.64
C GLN A 44 -0.62 11.02 5.21
N GLY A 45 -1.73 11.36 4.57
CA GLY A 45 -2.07 10.90 3.21
C GLY A 45 -2.81 9.55 3.18
N ALA A 46 -2.83 8.89 2.01
CA ALA A 46 -3.59 7.65 1.82
C ALA A 46 -3.09 6.49 2.71
N PRO A 47 -3.95 5.57 3.17
CA PRO A 47 -3.49 4.32 3.78
C PRO A 47 -2.67 3.52 2.76
N LEU A 48 -1.84 2.60 3.24
CA LEU A 48 -1.21 1.61 2.36
C LEU A 48 -2.27 0.69 1.76
N VAL A 49 -1.95 0.06 0.63
CA VAL A 49 -2.76 -1.02 0.08
C VAL A 49 -2.03 -2.31 0.38
N ALA A 50 -2.69 -3.27 1.02
CA ALA A 50 -2.04 -4.47 1.52
C ALA A 50 -2.81 -5.76 1.23
N LEU A 51 -2.08 -6.86 1.24
CA LEU A 51 -2.57 -8.21 1.33
C LEU A 51 -2.32 -8.73 2.75
N PRO A 52 -3.30 -8.61 3.68
CA PRO A 52 -3.09 -8.93 5.09
C PRO A 52 -2.69 -10.38 5.33
N ASP A 53 -3.24 -11.32 4.54
CA ASP A 53 -2.94 -12.75 4.65
C ASP A 53 -1.47 -13.10 4.38
N TYR A 54 -0.74 -12.20 3.72
CA TYR A 54 0.67 -12.36 3.40
C TYR A 54 1.58 -11.39 4.16
N ALA A 55 1.01 -10.49 4.98
CA ALA A 55 1.73 -9.37 5.59
C ALA A 55 2.53 -8.53 4.56
N VAL A 56 2.00 -8.39 3.34
CA VAL A 56 2.62 -7.66 2.24
C VAL A 56 1.82 -6.40 1.91
N SER A 57 2.52 -5.28 1.72
CA SER A 57 1.97 -4.05 1.17
C SER A 57 2.29 -3.93 -0.31
N TYR A 58 1.28 -3.59 -1.11
CA TYR A 58 1.41 -3.23 -2.52
C TYR A 58 2.05 -1.85 -2.71
N THR A 59 1.95 -0.96 -1.73
CA THR A 59 2.47 0.40 -1.86
C THR A 59 3.35 0.81 -0.68
N GLY A 60 4.05 1.93 -0.85
CA GLY A 60 4.60 2.68 0.27
C GLY A 60 5.82 2.08 0.95
N THR A 61 6.76 1.48 0.21
CA THR A 61 8.04 0.98 0.75
C THR A 61 8.75 2.02 1.63
N HIS A 62 8.91 3.26 1.14
CA HIS A 62 9.52 4.35 1.92
C HIS A 62 8.69 4.72 3.16
N ARG A 63 7.36 4.65 3.06
CA ARG A 63 6.45 5.02 4.15
C ARG A 63 6.44 3.97 5.25
N LEU A 64 6.58 2.68 4.91
CA LEU A 64 6.79 1.61 5.90
C LEU A 64 8.10 1.82 6.67
N ARG A 65 9.22 2.05 5.96
CA ARG A 65 10.51 2.37 6.59
C ARG A 65 10.47 3.63 7.45
N ALA A 66 9.82 4.67 6.95
CA ALA A 66 9.70 5.92 7.66
C ALA A 66 8.83 5.77 8.91
N ALA A 67 7.76 4.96 8.86
CA ALA A 67 6.91 4.67 10.01
C ALA A 67 7.66 3.86 11.08
N GLU A 68 8.44 2.86 10.67
CA GLU A 68 9.34 2.11 11.55
C GLU A 68 10.36 3.05 12.21
N SER A 69 11.02 3.91 11.42
CA SER A 69 12.00 4.87 11.92
C SER A 69 11.37 5.95 12.81
N ALA A 70 10.10 6.29 12.57
CA ALA A 70 9.33 7.24 13.37
C ALA A 70 8.69 6.61 14.61
N GLU A 71 8.87 5.30 14.82
CA GLU A 71 8.29 4.54 15.94
C GLU A 71 6.76 4.71 16.03
N LEU A 72 6.08 4.74 14.88
CA LEU A 72 4.61 4.79 14.87
C LEU A 72 4.04 3.48 15.44
N GLU A 73 3.06 3.60 16.34
CA GLU A 73 2.39 2.44 16.96
C GLU A 73 1.54 1.65 15.96
N THR A 74 1.00 2.33 14.94
CA THR A 74 0.11 1.72 13.94
C THR A 74 0.40 2.28 12.55
N VAL A 75 0.37 1.42 11.53
CA VAL A 75 0.49 1.80 10.13
C VAL A 75 -0.85 1.54 9.42
N PRO A 76 -1.59 2.59 9.01
CA PRO A 76 -2.89 2.39 8.41
C PRO A 76 -2.77 1.81 7.00
N ALA A 77 -3.48 0.72 6.76
CA ALA A 77 -3.63 0.11 5.44
C ALA A 77 -5.10 -0.25 5.17
N VAL A 78 -5.41 -0.55 3.91
CA VAL A 78 -6.66 -1.16 3.46
C VAL A 78 -6.35 -2.45 2.72
N ASN A 79 -7.27 -3.41 2.75
CA ASN A 79 -7.13 -4.65 2.01
C ASN A 79 -7.33 -4.41 0.50
N LEU A 80 -6.42 -4.91 -0.33
CA LEU A 80 -6.55 -4.84 -1.79
C LEU A 80 -7.87 -5.43 -2.29
N ALA A 81 -8.30 -6.57 -1.71
CA ALA A 81 -9.56 -7.21 -2.08
C ALA A 81 -10.78 -6.32 -1.81
N ASP A 82 -10.74 -5.50 -0.76
CA ASP A 82 -11.82 -4.55 -0.43
C ASP A 82 -11.88 -3.40 -1.44
N ILE A 83 -10.73 -2.97 -1.99
CA ILE A 83 -10.69 -1.97 -3.07
C ILE A 83 -11.33 -2.54 -4.34
N PHE A 84 -10.97 -3.76 -4.73
CA PHE A 84 -11.57 -4.44 -5.89
C PHE A 84 -13.08 -4.58 -5.72
N THR A 85 -13.52 -5.07 -4.55
CA THR A 85 -14.94 -5.22 -4.22
C THR A 85 -15.68 -3.89 -4.30
N ALA A 86 -15.09 -2.80 -3.80
CA ALA A 86 -15.69 -1.46 -3.87
C ALA A 86 -15.77 -0.90 -5.30
N CYS A 87 -14.97 -1.45 -6.23
CA CYS A 87 -15.02 -1.15 -7.65
C CYS A 87 -15.88 -2.16 -8.45
N GLU A 88 -16.65 -3.02 -7.76
CA GLU A 88 -17.46 -4.09 -8.39
C GLU A 88 -16.62 -5.11 -9.17
N LEU A 89 -15.38 -5.35 -8.73
CA LEU A 89 -14.45 -6.34 -9.28
C LEU A 89 -14.14 -7.44 -8.26
N ASP A 90 -13.82 -8.63 -8.75
CA ASP A 90 -13.35 -9.75 -7.91
C ASP A 90 -11.86 -10.01 -8.19
N LEU A 91 -11.02 -9.72 -7.18
CA LEU A 91 -9.57 -9.90 -7.29
C LEU A 91 -9.19 -11.37 -7.53
N THR A 92 -9.86 -12.31 -6.88
CA THR A 92 -9.54 -13.73 -7.00
C THR A 92 -9.93 -14.24 -8.38
N GLU A 93 -11.12 -13.88 -8.86
CA GLU A 93 -11.57 -14.24 -10.22
C GLU A 93 -10.62 -13.71 -11.29
N ILE A 94 -10.21 -12.44 -11.20
CA ILE A 94 -9.25 -11.84 -12.13
C ILE A 94 -7.91 -12.58 -12.10
N CYS A 95 -7.38 -12.87 -10.91
CA CYS A 95 -6.13 -13.62 -10.81
C CYS A 95 -6.24 -15.02 -11.42
N ASP A 96 -7.34 -15.74 -11.17
CA ASP A 96 -7.57 -17.08 -11.70
C ASP A 96 -7.78 -17.10 -13.22
N GLU A 97 -8.55 -16.15 -13.77
CA GLU A 97 -8.85 -16.07 -15.21
C GLU A 97 -7.62 -15.71 -16.05
N HIS A 98 -6.71 -14.91 -15.47
CA HIS A 98 -5.55 -14.37 -16.17
C HIS A 98 -4.22 -15.04 -15.78
N ASP A 99 -4.26 -16.10 -14.94
CA ASP A 99 -3.07 -16.81 -14.44
C ASP A 99 -2.07 -15.88 -13.73
N LEU A 100 -2.58 -14.93 -12.93
CA LEU A 100 -1.79 -13.92 -12.22
C LEU A 100 -1.53 -14.34 -10.78
N GLY A 101 -0.27 -14.27 -10.36
CA GLY A 101 0.13 -14.42 -8.96
C GLY A 101 0.00 -13.12 -8.19
N MET A 102 -0.79 -13.13 -7.11
CA MET A 102 -1.03 -11.97 -6.23
C MET A 102 0.24 -11.31 -5.65
N LEU A 103 1.39 -11.98 -5.65
CA LEU A 103 2.65 -11.40 -5.17
C LEU A 103 3.63 -11.06 -6.29
N SER A 104 3.54 -11.74 -7.43
CA SER A 104 4.45 -11.60 -8.58
C SER A 104 3.95 -10.56 -9.58
N ASP A 105 2.64 -10.55 -9.86
CA ASP A 105 2.07 -9.83 -11.02
C ASP A 105 1.33 -8.57 -10.56
N ARG A 106 1.91 -7.88 -9.57
CA ARG A 106 1.28 -6.75 -8.86
C ARG A 106 0.95 -5.60 -9.79
N ALA A 107 1.85 -5.26 -10.71
CA ALA A 107 1.64 -4.17 -11.66
C ALA A 107 0.50 -4.49 -12.63
N GLU A 108 0.41 -5.74 -13.10
CA GLU A 108 -0.68 -6.19 -13.98
C GLU A 108 -2.03 -6.21 -13.25
N ILE A 109 -2.08 -6.76 -12.04
CA ILE A 109 -3.31 -6.82 -11.22
C ILE A 109 -3.92 -5.44 -11.01
N ILE A 110 -3.12 -4.42 -10.65
CA ILE A 110 -3.69 -3.10 -10.39
C ILE A 110 -4.27 -2.44 -11.65
N THR A 111 -3.89 -2.84 -12.86
CA THR A 111 -4.40 -2.24 -14.10
C THR A 111 -5.90 -2.45 -14.31
N TYR A 112 -6.49 -3.43 -13.64
CA TYR A 112 -7.94 -3.66 -13.63
C TYR A 112 -8.72 -2.62 -12.81
N LEU A 113 -8.05 -1.90 -11.90
CA LEU A 113 -8.67 -0.83 -11.13
C LEU A 113 -8.81 0.45 -11.96
N PRO A 114 -9.89 1.24 -11.75
CA PRO A 114 -10.02 2.56 -12.34
C PRO A 114 -8.82 3.46 -12.04
N GLU A 115 -8.42 4.30 -13.02
CA GLU A 115 -7.23 5.14 -12.91
C GLU A 115 -7.28 6.12 -11.73
N ASP A 116 -8.44 6.71 -11.47
CA ASP A 116 -8.66 7.62 -10.35
C ASP A 116 -8.47 6.92 -9.00
N ILE A 117 -8.92 5.66 -8.87
CA ILE A 117 -8.68 4.83 -7.69
C ILE A 117 -7.19 4.51 -7.54
N ARG A 118 -6.51 4.15 -8.63
CA ARG A 118 -5.06 3.90 -8.59
C ARG A 118 -4.27 5.13 -8.14
N ILE A 119 -4.62 6.31 -8.65
CA ILE A 119 -3.99 7.57 -8.23
C ILE A 119 -4.27 7.83 -6.75
N ALA A 120 -5.52 7.67 -6.32
CA ALA A 120 -5.94 7.99 -4.96
C ALA A 120 -5.24 7.12 -3.89
N TYR A 121 -4.88 5.88 -4.22
CA TYR A 121 -4.15 4.96 -3.35
C TYR A 121 -2.66 4.80 -3.71
N THR A 122 -2.11 5.67 -4.56
CA THR A 122 -0.69 5.66 -4.98
C THR A 122 -0.23 4.32 -5.59
N LEU A 123 -1.13 3.65 -6.32
CA LEU A 123 -0.86 2.35 -6.94
C LEU A 123 -0.10 2.48 -8.28
N ASN A 124 -0.15 3.63 -8.94
CA ASN A 124 0.57 3.85 -10.21
C ASN A 124 2.11 3.83 -10.08
N ASP A 125 2.63 3.89 -8.85
CA ASP A 125 4.07 3.86 -8.59
C ASP A 125 4.62 2.42 -8.49
N ILE A 126 3.78 1.40 -8.70
CA ILE A 126 4.21 0.00 -8.76
C ILE A 126 4.77 -0.29 -10.16
N GLU A 127 6.08 -0.50 -10.23
CA GLU A 127 6.81 -0.94 -11.43
C GLU A 127 7.12 -2.45 -11.32
N ASP A 128 7.19 -3.16 -12.46
CA ASP A 128 7.62 -4.57 -12.58
C ASP A 128 9.12 -4.77 -12.30
#